data_AF-A0A2V8EJC9-F1
#
_entry.id   AF-A0A2V8EJC9-F1
#
_cell.length_a   1.000
_cell.length_b   1.000
_cell.length_c   1.000
_cell.angle_alpha   90.00
_cell.angle_beta   90.00
_cell.angle_gamma   90.00
#
_symmetry.space_group_name_H-M   'P 1'
#
loop_
_entity.id
_entity.type
_entity.pdbx_description
1 polymer ?
#
loop_
_entity_poly.entity_id
_entity_poly.type
_entity_poly.pdbx_seq_one_letter_code
_entity_poly.pdbx_strand_id
1 'polypeptide(L)'
;MPGGPSLRWEWNGERLLVENDRCGVLPLFWSEAPGRIAISTSIDALLGAGISPHLDDGALAVFVRTGFFVGEDTPFAAIRALPPSGRLLWSRGGATLQSAWTAP
;
A
#
# COMPACT_ATOMS: atom_id res chain seq x y z
N MET A 1 -16.19 14.53 -13.67
CA MET A 1 -16.50 13.23 -13.05
C MET A 1 -16.89 13.50 -11.59
N PRO A 2 -17.98 12.95 -11.05
CA PRO A 2 -18.27 13.13 -9.62
C PRO A 2 -17.15 12.47 -8.81
N GLY A 3 -16.47 13.27 -7.98
CA GLY A 3 -15.33 12.86 -7.14
C GLY A 3 -14.00 12.81 -7.91
N GLY A 4 -13.09 13.74 -7.62
CA GLY A 4 -11.70 13.63 -8.05
C GLY A 4 -10.98 12.46 -7.35
N PRO A 5 -9.69 12.21 -7.67
CA PRO A 5 -8.92 11.21 -6.95
C PRO A 5 -8.90 11.53 -5.46
N SER A 6 -9.19 10.54 -4.63
CA SER A 6 -9.27 10.70 -3.18
C SER A 6 -8.77 9.46 -2.47
N LEU A 7 -7.98 9.67 -1.42
CA LEU A 7 -7.64 8.63 -0.45
C LEU A 7 -8.53 8.82 0.78
N ARG A 8 -8.98 7.72 1.39
CA ARG A 8 -9.82 7.76 2.60
C ARG A 8 -9.29 6.81 3.64
N TRP A 9 -9.49 7.19 4.90
CA TRP A 9 -9.22 6.31 6.02
C TRP A 9 -10.23 6.56 7.15
N GLU A 10 -10.50 5.51 7.92
CA GLU A 10 -11.36 5.55 9.09
C GLU A 10 -10.77 4.66 10.20
N TRP A 11 -10.74 5.18 11.42
CA TRP A 11 -10.25 4.47 12.60
C TRP A 11 -11.29 4.54 13.71
N ASN A 12 -11.64 3.39 14.28
CA ASN A 12 -12.65 3.30 15.34
C ASN A 12 -12.07 2.94 16.73
N GLY A 13 -10.74 2.89 16.88
CA GLY A 13 -10.07 2.45 18.12
C GLY A 13 -9.59 1.00 18.10
N GLU A 14 -10.12 0.16 17.20
CA GLU A 14 -9.74 -1.25 17.07
C GLU A 14 -9.36 -1.65 15.64
N ARG A 15 -10.01 -1.04 14.65
CA ARG A 15 -9.87 -1.35 13.23
C ARG A 15 -9.64 -0.08 12.41
N LEU A 16 -8.69 -0.20 11.47
CA LEU A 16 -8.38 0.82 10.47
C LEU A 16 -8.90 0.33 9.12
N LEU A 17 -9.71 1.15 8.45
CA LEU A 17 -10.06 0.99 7.05
C LEU A 17 -9.31 2.05 6.25
N VAL A 18 -8.68 1.66 5.14
CA VAL A 18 -8.05 2.58 4.19
C VAL A 18 -8.53 2.24 2.79
N GLU A 19 -8.92 3.25 2.01
CA GLU A 19 -9.40 3.08 0.65
C GLU A 19 -8.58 3.93 -0.32
N ASN A 20 -8.10 3.30 -1.40
CA ASN A 20 -7.45 3.99 -2.50
C ASN A 20 -8.48 4.57 -3.49
N ASP A 21 -8.08 5.57 -4.25
CA ASP A 21 -8.87 6.08 -5.36
C ASP A 21 -9.08 5.01 -6.43
N ARG A 22 -10.13 5.19 -7.23
CA ARG A 22 -10.57 4.19 -8.21
C ARG A 22 -9.47 3.78 -9.19
N CYS A 23 -8.63 4.72 -9.58
CA CYS A 23 -7.61 4.56 -10.62
C CYS A 23 -6.20 4.41 -10.03
N GLY A 24 -6.02 4.55 -8.71
CA GLY A 24 -4.71 4.57 -8.06
C GLY A 24 -3.82 5.71 -8.57
N VAL A 25 -4.43 6.84 -8.94
CA VAL A 25 -3.69 8.03 -9.41
C VAL A 25 -2.88 8.64 -8.28
N LEU A 26 -3.42 8.60 -7.05
CA LEU A 26 -2.69 8.99 -5.86
C LEU A 26 -1.93 7.78 -5.32
N PRO A 27 -0.61 7.86 -5.16
CA PRO A 27 0.13 6.78 -4.53
C PRO A 27 -0.29 6.66 -3.07
N LEU A 28 -0.51 5.42 -2.64
CA LEU A 28 -0.73 5.08 -1.25
C LEU A 28 0.05 3.81 -0.95
N PHE A 29 0.95 3.91 0.01
CA PHE A 29 1.84 2.85 0.44
C PHE A 29 1.52 2.46 1.87
N TRP A 30 1.78 1.21 2.20
CA TRP A 30 1.55 0.69 3.53
C TRP A 30 2.63 -0.32 3.92
N SER A 31 2.79 -0.50 5.22
CA SER A 31 3.67 -1.48 5.83
C SER A 31 3.03 -2.01 7.10
N GLU A 32 3.21 -3.29 7.37
CA GLU A 32 2.72 -3.97 8.56
C GLU A 32 3.85 -4.60 9.36
N ALA A 33 3.74 -4.50 10.67
CA ALA A 33 4.54 -5.23 11.65
C ALA A 33 3.62 -5.78 12.75
N PRO A 34 4.08 -6.69 13.62
CA PRO A 34 3.23 -7.24 14.68
C PRO A 34 2.53 -6.16 15.51
N GLY A 35 1.20 -6.09 15.41
CA GLY A 35 0.37 -5.13 16.11
C GLY A 35 0.54 -3.67 15.69
N ARG A 36 1.16 -3.39 14.53
CA ARG A 36 1.38 -2.03 14.01
C ARG A 36 1.14 -1.95 12.50
N ILE A 37 0.64 -0.80 12.07
CA ILE A 37 0.51 -0.45 10.66
C ILE A 37 1.01 0.96 10.43
N ALA A 38 1.64 1.18 9.28
CA ALA A 38 1.99 2.50 8.78
C ALA A 38 1.41 2.68 7.38
N ILE A 39 0.82 3.85 7.11
CA ILE A 39 0.29 4.23 5.80
C ILE A 39 0.80 5.61 5.43
N SER A 40 1.08 5.82 4.14
CA SER A 40 1.62 7.08 3.66
C SER A 40 1.47 7.20 2.15
N THR A 41 1.34 8.42 1.65
CA THR A 41 1.43 8.71 0.20
C THR A 41 2.87 8.82 -0.30
N SER A 42 3.86 8.69 0.58
CA SER A 42 5.30 8.77 0.30
C SER A 42 6.04 7.61 0.96
N ILE A 43 6.86 6.91 0.16
CA ILE A 43 7.78 5.89 0.65
C ILE A 43 8.82 6.50 1.60
N ASP A 44 9.36 7.69 1.27
CA ASP A 44 10.35 8.37 2.11
C ASP A 44 9.82 8.64 3.52
N ALA A 45 8.54 8.99 3.66
CA ALA A 45 7.91 9.17 4.96
C ALA A 45 7.79 7.85 5.75
N LEU A 46 7.58 6.71 5.09
CA LEU A 46 7.60 5.39 5.75
C LEU A 46 9.02 5.03 6.20
N LEU A 47 10.03 5.28 5.36
CA LEU A 47 11.42 5.07 5.73
C LEU A 47 11.83 5.96 6.91
N GLY A 48 11.43 7.24 6.89
CA GLY A 48 11.63 8.18 7.99
C GLY A 48 10.91 7.79 9.28
N ALA A 49 9.81 7.04 9.19
CA ALA A 49 9.09 6.48 10.34
C ALA A 49 9.72 5.17 10.86
N GLY A 50 10.84 4.72 10.28
CA GLY A 50 11.59 3.54 10.73
C GLY A 50 11.14 2.22 10.10
N ILE A 51 10.34 2.26 9.01
CA ILE A 51 10.07 1.05 8.23
C ILE A 51 11.36 0.58 7.56
N SER A 52 11.56 -0.74 7.52
CA SER A 52 12.78 -1.35 7.03
C SER A 52 13.10 -0.92 5.58
N PRO A 53 14.31 -0.39 5.31
CA PRO A 53 14.78 -0.04 3.98
C PRO A 53 15.35 -1.24 3.21
N HIS A 54 15.15 -2.47 3.69
CA HIS A 54 15.66 -3.66 3.01
C HIS A 54 15.01 -3.80 1.63
N LEU A 55 15.85 -3.93 0.61
CA LEU A 55 15.42 -4.01 -0.77
C LEU A 55 14.75 -5.35 -1.07
N ASP A 56 13.80 -5.32 -2.00
CA ASP A 56 13.23 -6.52 -2.60
C ASP A 56 13.95 -6.78 -3.93
N ASP A 57 14.98 -7.64 -3.90
CA ASP A 57 15.79 -7.96 -5.07
C ASP A 57 14.96 -8.53 -6.22
N GLY A 58 13.87 -9.25 -5.91
CA GLY A 58 12.95 -9.80 -6.91
C GLY A 58 12.18 -8.68 -7.63
N ALA A 59 11.57 -7.78 -6.86
CA ALA A 59 10.86 -6.63 -7.40
C ALA A 59 11.80 -5.71 -8.20
N LEU A 60 13.04 -5.50 -7.73
CA LEU A 60 14.05 -4.72 -8.43
C LEU A 60 14.49 -5.38 -9.74
N ALA A 61 14.69 -6.71 -9.76
CA ALA A 61 15.03 -7.42 -10.99
C ALA A 61 13.93 -7.29 -12.06
N VAL A 62 12.65 -7.35 -11.63
CA VAL A 62 11.51 -7.09 -12.51
C VAL A 62 11.55 -5.65 -13.02
N PHE A 63 11.68 -4.67 -12.12
CA PHE A 63 11.73 -3.25 -12.48
C PHE A 63 12.86 -2.94 -13.46
N VAL A 64 14.06 -3.46 -13.26
CA VAL A 64 15.20 -3.25 -14.16
C VAL A 64 14.91 -3.80 -15.57
N ARG A 65 14.13 -4.87 -15.67
CA ARG A 65 13.76 -5.49 -16.95
C ARG A 65 12.59 -4.80 -17.65
N THR A 66 11.60 -4.31 -16.90
CA THR A 66 10.31 -3.82 -17.44
C THR A 66 10.15 -2.30 -17.38
N GLY A 67 10.90 -1.64 -16.51
CA GLY A 67 10.79 -0.21 -16.20
C GLY A 67 9.69 0.15 -15.20
N PHE A 68 9.00 -0.83 -14.60
CA PHE A 68 7.92 -0.60 -13.63
C PHE A 68 7.76 -1.77 -12.64
N PHE A 69 7.25 -1.48 -11.45
CA PHE A 69 6.89 -2.50 -10.45
C PHE A 69 5.54 -3.16 -10.79
N VAL A 70 5.40 -4.44 -10.43
CA VAL A 70 4.21 -5.24 -10.76
C VAL A 70 3.32 -5.39 -9.53
N GLY A 71 2.01 -5.32 -9.72
CA GLY A 71 1.04 -5.48 -8.64
C GLY A 71 1.26 -4.43 -7.54
N GLU A 72 1.57 -4.90 -6.34
CA GLU A 72 1.74 -4.08 -5.13
C GLU A 72 3.21 -3.84 -4.77
N ASP A 73 4.13 -4.27 -5.64
CA ASP A 73 5.55 -4.21 -5.35
C ASP A 73 6.09 -2.78 -5.29
N THR A 74 7.10 -2.62 -4.46
CA THR A 74 7.93 -1.42 -4.38
C THR A 74 9.40 -1.85 -4.36
N PRO A 75 10.38 -0.93 -4.39
CA PRO A 75 11.78 -1.30 -4.22
C PRO A 75 12.10 -1.99 -2.87
N PHE A 76 11.20 -1.89 -1.88
CA PHE A 76 11.44 -2.29 -0.49
C PHE A 76 10.55 -3.45 -0.09
N ALA A 77 11.15 -4.49 0.50
CA ALA A 77 10.45 -5.73 0.87
C ALA A 77 9.34 -5.51 1.92
N ALA A 78 9.51 -4.49 2.77
CA ALA A 78 8.58 -4.17 3.85
C ALA A 78 7.47 -3.20 3.45
N ILE A 79 7.48 -2.64 2.23
CA ILE A 79 6.53 -1.60 1.80
C ILE A 79 5.79 -2.09 0.57
N ARG A 80 4.46 -2.02 0.60
CA ARG A 80 3.58 -2.38 -0.52
C ARG A 80 2.78 -1.17 -0.96
N ALA A 81 2.48 -1.09 -2.26
CA ALA A 81 1.52 -0.13 -2.80
C ALA A 81 0.09 -0.67 -2.61
N LEU A 82 -0.84 0.18 -2.20
CA LEU A 82 -2.25 -0.17 -2.17
C LEU A 82 -2.80 -0.08 -3.61
N PRO A 83 -3.40 -1.15 -4.17
CA PRO A 83 -3.84 -1.16 -5.56
C PRO A 83 -5.00 -0.17 -5.82
N PRO A 84 -5.28 0.17 -7.09
CA PRO A 84 -6.47 0.94 -7.47
C PRO A 84 -7.75 0.31 -6.93
N SER A 85 -8.65 1.14 -6.39
CA SER A 85 -9.86 0.67 -5.70
C SER A 85 -9.60 -0.33 -4.56
N GLY A 86 -8.36 -0.40 -4.07
CA GLY A 86 -7.95 -1.28 -2.99
C GLY A 86 -8.47 -0.80 -1.65
N ARG A 87 -8.86 -1.76 -0.80
CA ARG A 87 -9.28 -1.54 0.58
C ARG A 87 -8.40 -2.34 1.52
N LEU A 88 -7.70 -1.64 2.41
CA LEU A 88 -6.91 -2.24 3.48
C LEU A 88 -7.72 -2.23 4.76
N LEU A 89 -7.99 -3.40 5.31
CA LEU A 89 -8.61 -3.56 6.62
C LEU A 89 -7.55 -4.07 7.58
N TRP A 90 -7.25 -3.29 8.61
CA TRP A 90 -6.26 -3.67 9.61
C TRP A 90 -6.86 -3.71 11.01
N SER A 91 -6.39 -4.66 11.81
CA SER A 91 -6.60 -4.73 13.25
C SER A 91 -5.31 -5.23 13.92
N ARG A 92 -5.27 -5.29 15.25
CA ARG A 92 -4.11 -5.89 15.97
C ARG A 92 -3.80 -7.33 15.54
N GLY A 93 -4.74 -8.05 14.91
CA GLY A 93 -4.54 -9.40 14.42
C GLY A 93 -3.96 -9.51 13.01
N GLY A 94 -3.81 -8.41 12.27
CA GLY A 94 -3.31 -8.44 10.90
C GLY A 94 -3.98 -7.44 9.96
N ALA A 95 -3.38 -7.22 8.79
CA ALA A 95 -3.99 -6.58 7.64
C ALA A 95 -4.61 -7.61 6.68
N THR A 96 -5.77 -7.27 6.13
CA THR A 96 -6.39 -7.95 4.99
C THR A 96 -6.59 -6.94 3.88
N LEU A 97 -6.10 -7.29 2.69
CA LEU A 97 -6.32 -6.50 1.49
C LEU A 97 -7.52 -7.04 0.70
N GLN A 98 -8.40 -6.14 0.28
CA GLN A 98 -9.46 -6.42 -0.67
C GLN A 98 -9.25 -5.54 -1.91
N SER A 99 -8.99 -6.14 -3.06
CA SER A 99 -9.00 -5.44 -4.35
C SER A 99 -10.38 -5.54 -4.99
N ALA A 100 -10.83 -4.47 -5.64
CA ALA A 100 -12.01 -4.53 -6.50
C ALA A 100 -11.71 -5.17 -7.87
N TRP A 101 -10.43 -5.36 -8.20
CA TRP A 101 -10.01 -6.02 -9.42
C TRP A 101 -9.91 -7.53 -9.21
N THR A 102 -10.89 -8.25 -9.75
CA THR A 102 -10.77 -9.66 -10.11
C THR A 102 -10.31 -9.70 -11.57
N ALA A 103 -9.22 -10.42 -11.86
CA ALA A 103 -8.91 -10.75 -13.24
C ALA A 103 -10.11 -11.48 -13.88
N PRO A 104 -10.48 -11.23 -15.15
CA PRO A 104 -11.34 -12.14 -15.88
C PRO A 104 -10.67 -13.52 -16.08
#